data_AF-A0A238D4H7-F1
#
_entry.id   AF-A0A238D4H7-F1
#
_cell.length_a   1.000
_cell.length_b   1.000
_cell.length_c   1.000
_cell.angle_alpha   90.00
_cell.angle_beta   90.00
_cell.angle_gamma   90.00
#
_symmetry.space_group_name_H-M   'P 1'
#
loop_
_entity.id
_entity.type
_entity.pdbx_description
1 polymer ?
#
loop_
_entity_poly.entity_id
_entity_poly.type
_entity_poly.pdbx_seq_one_letter_code
_entity_poly.pdbx_strand_id
1 'polypeptide(L)' 'MGIDTIELYRRCIEQRIVIVPGALFTNTHRYGNCLRLSAGGRWTPEREQALRTVGRIACLMAGSPANATG' A
#
# COMPACT_ATOMS: atom_id res chain seq x y z
N MET A 1 -8.60 3.37 -13.91
CA MET A 1 -7.36 4.01 -13.42
C MET A 1 -6.87 3.22 -12.21
N GLY A 2 -5.57 2.92 -12.14
CA GLY A 2 -4.94 2.24 -11.01
C GLY A 2 -3.88 3.12 -10.38
N ILE A 3 -3.54 2.86 -9.11
CA ILE A 3 -2.46 3.53 -8.40
C ILE A 3 -1.14 2.90 -8.83
N ASP A 4 -0.09 3.70 -9.09
CA ASP A 4 1.26 3.16 -9.23
C ASP A 4 1.79 2.72 -7.85
N THR A 5 1.98 1.41 -7.69
CA THR A 5 2.42 0.84 -6.41
C THR A 5 3.88 1.10 -6.07
N ILE A 6 4.71 1.49 -7.05
CA ILE A 6 6.08 1.96 -6.79
C ILE A 6 6.02 3.33 -6.09
N GLU A 7 5.16 4.22 -6.57
CA GLU A 7 4.96 5.52 -5.95
C GLU A 7 4.29 5.40 -4.57
N LEU A 8 3.33 4.48 -4.41
CA LEU A 8 2.76 4.16 -3.10
C LEU A 8 3.84 3.67 -2.13
N TYR A 9 4.73 2.77 -2.57
CA TYR A 9 5.85 2.29 -1.76
C TYR A 9 6.79 3.42 -1.31
N ARG A 10 7.14 4.34 -2.21
CA ARG A 10 7.96 5.51 -1.88
C ARG A 10 7.34 6.35 -0.76
N ARG A 11 6.02 6.58 -0.80
CA ARG A 11 5.33 7.33 0.27
C ARG A 11 5.20 6.54 1.56
N CYS A 12 5.06 5.20 1.50
CA CYS A 12 4.99 4.35 2.68
C CYS A 12 6.33 4.25 3.43
N ILE A 13 7.46 4.27 2.73
CA ILE A 13 8.78 4.15 3.37
C ILE A 13 9.13 5.35 4.25
N GLU A 14 8.62 6.54 3.90
CA GLU A 14 8.72 7.75 4.74
C GLU A 14 8.05 7.56 6.11
N GLN A 15 7.04 6.69 6.19
CA GLN A 15 6.34 6.32 7.42
C GLN A 15 6.93 5.06 8.09
N ARG A 16 8.10 4.59 7.62
CA ARG A 16 8.74 3.33 8.03
C ARG A 16 7.87 2.09 7.79
N ILE A 17 7.00 2.13 6.77
CA ILE A 17 6.14 1.01 6.39
C ILE A 17 6.65 0.41 5.09
N VAL A 18 6.99 -0.88 5.12
CA VAL A 18 7.44 -1.63 3.95
C VAL A 18 6.27 -2.41 3.37
N ILE A 19 5.94 -2.11 2.11
CA ILE A 19 5.03 -2.90 1.26
C ILE A 19 5.83 -3.41 0.07
N VAL A 20 5.37 -4.48 -0.58
CA VAL A 20 6.06 -5.01 -1.76
C VAL A 20 5.23 -4.70 -3.02
N PRO A 21 5.71 -3.81 -3.91
CA PRO A 21 5.05 -3.54 -5.19
C PRO A 21 4.93 -4.78 -6.05
N GLY A 22 3.77 -4.96 -6.70
CA GLY A 22 3.51 -6.08 -7.62
C GLY A 22 4.40 -6.06 -8.84
N ALA A 23 4.85 -4.87 -9.26
CA ALA A 23 5.80 -4.68 -10.35
C ALA A 23 7.14 -5.41 -10.14
N LEU A 24 7.52 -5.74 -8.90
CA LEU A 24 8.75 -6.50 -8.62
C LEU A 24 8.65 -7.98 -9.01
N PHE A 25 7.45 -8.50 -9.25
CA PHE A 25 7.21 -9.92 -9.53
C PHE A 25 6.88 -10.22 -11.00
N THR A 26 7.03 -9.24 -11.89
CA THR A 26 6.63 -9.35 -13.30
C THR A 26 7.62 -8.59 -14.18
N ASN A 27 7.99 -9.22 -15.31
CA ASN A 27 8.85 -8.61 -16.32
C ASN A 27 8.05 -7.76 -17.34
N THR A 28 6.74 -7.61 -17.13
CA THR A 28 5.80 -6.82 -17.94
C THR A 28 5.08 -5.81 -17.04
N HIS A 29 4.60 -4.68 -17.60
CA HIS A 29 3.83 -3.64 -16.87
C HIS A 29 2.48 -4.11 -16.28
N ARG A 30 2.18 -5.41 -16.31
CA ARG A 30 0.98 -5.98 -15.66
C ARG A 30 1.12 -5.86 -14.14
N TYR A 31 0.01 -5.76 -13.42
CA TYR A 31 -0.01 -5.69 -11.94
C TYR A 31 0.73 -4.51 -11.29
N GLY A 32 1.03 -3.44 -12.04
CA GLY A 32 1.62 -2.21 -11.47
C GLY A 32 0.75 -1.53 -10.41
N ASN A 33 -0.53 -1.89 -10.35
CA ASN A 33 -1.52 -1.46 -9.37
C ASN A 33 -1.77 -2.46 -8.22
N CYS A 34 -1.09 -3.60 -8.22
CA CYS A 34 -1.21 -4.61 -7.17
C CYS A 34 0.00 -4.54 -6.24
N LEU A 35 -0.20 -4.87 -4.97
CA LEU A 35 0.88 -4.98 -3.98
C LEU A 35 0.71 -6.26 -3.17
N ARG A 36 1.80 -6.74 -2.57
CA ARG A 36 1.82 -7.90 -1.67
C ARG A 36 2.05 -7.44 -0.24
N LEU A 37 1.24 -7.99 0.67
CA LEU A 37 1.39 -7.83 2.12
C LEU A 37 1.82 -9.15 2.75
N SER A 38 2.76 -9.07 3.69
CA SER A 38 3.20 -10.22 4.48
C SER A 38 2.56 -10.16 5.87
N ALA A 39 1.50 -10.95 6.07
CA ALA A 39 0.81 -11.10 7.35
C ALA A 39 1.27 -12.33 8.16
N GLY A 40 2.38 -12.97 7.78
CA GLY A 40 2.86 -14.20 8.43
C GLY A 40 3.44 -14.02 9.84
N GLY A 41 3.64 -12.78 10.30
CA GLY A 41 4.01 -12.47 11.68
C GLY A 41 2.79 -12.30 12.59
N ARG A 42 3.01 -12.12 13.90
CA ARG A 42 1.95 -11.78 14.84
C ARG A 42 1.21 -10.51 14.38
N TRP A 43 -0.12 -10.57 14.32
CA TRP A 43 -0.95 -9.38 14.10
C TRP A 43 -0.94 -8.52 15.37
N THR A 44 -0.38 -7.32 15.29
CA THR A 44 -0.30 -6.39 16.40
C THR A 44 -1.02 -5.08 16.04
N PRO A 45 -1.44 -4.28 17.03
CA PRO A 45 -2.07 -2.98 16.78
C PRO A 45 -1.22 -2.07 15.88
N GLU A 46 0.10 -2.15 15.99
CA GLU A 46 1.03 -1.37 15.16
C GLU A 46 0.96 -1.81 13.68
N ARG A 47 0.79 -3.12 13.40
CA ARG A 47 0.63 -3.62 12.03
C ARG A 47 -0.71 -3.21 11.45
N GLU A 48 -1.77 -3.21 12.26
CA GLU A 48 -3.08 -2.71 11.85
C GLU A 48 -3.02 -1.21 11.52
N GLN A 49 -2.39 -0.42 12.38
CA GLN A 49 -2.22 1.02 12.16
C GLN A 49 -1.35 1.32 10.92
N ALA A 50 -0.32 0.52 10.70
CA ALA A 50 0.48 0.58 9.48
C ALA A 50 -0.38 0.29 8.24
N LEU A 51 -1.22 -0.75 8.27
CA LEU A 51 -2.12 -1.07 7.17
C LEU A 51 -3.14 0.04 6.90
N ARG A 52 -3.73 0.63 7.94
CA ARG A 52 -4.62 1.80 7.82
C ARG A 52 -3.90 2.99 7.17
N THR A 53 -2.63 3.19 7.51
CA THR A 53 -1.79 4.24 6.91
C THR A 53 -1.53 4.00 5.42
N VAL A 54 -1.24 2.76 5.01
CA VAL A 54 -1.10 2.39 3.59
C VAL A 54 -2.39 2.71 2.83
N GLY A 55 -3.55 2.29 3.37
CA GLY A 55 -4.85 2.56 2.75
C GLY A 55 -5.15 4.06 2.59
N ARG A 56 -4.84 4.87 3.61
CA ARG A 56 -4.99 6.33 3.57
C ARG A 56 -4.13 6.97 2.48
N ILE A 57 -2.86 6.58 2.36
CA ILE A 57 -1.97 7.08 1.30
C ILE A 57 -2.52 6.69 -0.09
N ALA A 58 -2.99 5.45 -0.25
CA ALA A 58 -3.59 4.98 -1.49
C ALA A 58 -4.85 5.79 -1.88
N CYS A 59 -5.77 6.06 -0.94
CA CYS A 59 -6.95 6.89 -1.21
C CYS A 59 -6.58 8.32 -1.64
N LEU A 60 -5.60 8.93 -0.97
CA LEU A 60 -5.08 10.26 -1.34
C LEU A 60 -4.51 10.26 -2.76
N MET A 61 -3.79 9.20 -3.16
CA MET A 61 -3.27 9.06 -4.52
C MET A 61 -4.35 8.81 -5.57
N ALA A 62 -5.44 8.12 -5.20
CA ALA A 62 -6.56 7.87 -6.10
C ALA A 62 -7.47 9.10 -6.31
N GLY A 63 -7.25 10.20 -5.56
CA GLY A 63 -8.17 11.34 -5.56
C GLY A 63 -9.56 10.99 -5.02
N SER A 64 -9.70 9.83 -4.35
CA SER A 64 -10.93 9.49 -3.66
C SER A 64 -10.92 10.18 -2.30
N PRO A 65 -11.99 10.92 -1.93
CA PRO A 65 -12.15 11.28 -0.54
C PRO A 65 -12.17 9.97 0.23
N ALA A 66 -11.24 9.79 1.16
CA ALA A 66 -11.26 8.67 2.08
C ALA A 66 -12.57 8.77 2.88
N ASN A 67 -13.64 8.19 2.36
CA ASN A 67 -14.92 8.17 3.06
C ASN A 67 -14.76 7.30 4.30
N ALA A 68 -15.16 7.88 5.42
CA ALA A 68 -14.95 7.41 6.78
C ALA A 68 -15.51 5.99 7.00
N THR A 69 -14.84 5.20 7.84
CA THR A 69 -15.53 4.23 8.71
C THR A 69 -14.66 3.92 9.94
N GLY A 70 -15.19 4.25 11.12
CA GLY A 70 -15.01 3.50 12.38
C GLY A 70 -13.62 3.46 12.99
#